data_AF-O58895-F1
#
_entry.id   AF-O58895-F1
#
_cell.length_a   1.000
_cell.length_b   1.000
_cell.length_c   1.000
_cell.angle_alpha   90.00
_cell.angle_beta   90.00
_cell.angle_gamma   90.00
#
_symmetry.space_group_name_H-M   'P 1'
#
loop_
_entity.id
_entity.type
_entity.pdbx_description
1 polymer ?
#
loop_
_entity_poly.entity_id
_entity_poly.type
_entity_poly.pdbx_seq_one_letter_code
_entity_poly.pdbx_strand_id
1 'polypeptide(L)'
;MVDRAGFEPAASALRGASSLSDLYRSYRQDFHSWLLERVTERTAKDYISCMDKLCGRFKLASLKEIKRAIESVNRKDKYVKALRSFITFLTYEEIIDESTAEILKKPLKSKKFQPRQVFITDEELRNAYFELIKKWDFRAELLLKVLIFSGVRLTQAVAFLTSLDHSNFYVVNEKVVRYPAMAFSKGHKRAFWIYLPKDFAESLQRIDISYHEARRRTNFGRVSANTIRKWHYTFLLKNKVPGEVADFIQGRAQKNVGERHYANLTLLADEWYSRIVDKLKEVLEGL
;
A
#
# COMPACT_ATOMS: atom_id res chain seq x y z
N MET A 1 -31.74 25.66 -45.37
CA MET A 1 -31.99 25.64 -43.90
C MET A 1 -31.73 24.23 -43.43
N VAL A 2 -30.61 24.01 -42.75
CA VAL A 2 -30.20 22.68 -42.28
C VAL A 2 -30.80 22.49 -40.90
N ASP A 3 -31.71 21.53 -40.80
CA ASP A 3 -32.34 21.13 -39.55
C ASP A 3 -31.27 20.62 -38.58
N ARG A 4 -31.14 21.30 -37.44
CA ARG A 4 -30.25 20.90 -36.35
C ARG A 4 -30.92 19.73 -35.63
N ALA A 5 -30.54 18.51 -35.99
CA ALA A 5 -30.84 17.33 -35.21
C ALA A 5 -30.38 17.56 -33.76
N GLY A 6 -31.36 17.61 -32.86
CA GLY A 6 -31.18 17.87 -31.44
C GLY A 6 -30.24 16.83 -30.84
N PHE A 7 -29.18 17.33 -30.21
CA PHE A 7 -28.31 16.54 -29.35
C PHE A 7 -29.16 16.06 -28.16
N GLU A 8 -29.60 14.80 -28.16
CA GLU A 8 -30.26 14.22 -26.99
C GLU A 8 -29.31 14.33 -25.79
N PRO A 9 -29.72 14.98 -24.68
CA PRO A 9 -28.88 15.04 -23.50
C PRO A 9 -28.69 13.62 -22.96
N ALA A 10 -27.48 13.34 -22.49
CA ALA A 10 -27.11 12.11 -21.76
C ALA A 10 -27.91 11.86 -20.46
N ALA A 11 -29.03 12.56 -20.26
CA ALA A 11 -30.08 12.28 -19.30
C ALA A 11 -30.83 10.96 -19.60
N SER A 12 -30.74 10.42 -20.83
CA SER A 12 -31.44 9.21 -21.28
C SER A 12 -30.77 7.87 -20.88
N ALA A 13 -29.57 7.88 -20.27
CA ALA A 13 -28.85 6.64 -19.95
C ALA A 13 -29.52 5.81 -18.82
N LEU A 14 -30.35 6.43 -17.98
CA LEU A 14 -31.22 5.74 -17.03
C LEU A 14 -32.65 5.81 -17.58
N ARG A 15 -32.96 5.03 -18.63
CA ARG A 15 -34.33 5.00 -19.17
C ARG A 15 -35.27 4.48 -18.08
N GLY A 16 -36.11 5.36 -17.53
CA GLY A 16 -37.32 5.00 -16.79
C GLY A 16 -37.21 4.63 -15.29
N ALA A 17 -36.04 4.45 -14.68
CA ALA A 17 -35.97 4.00 -13.28
C ALA A 17 -34.76 4.56 -12.51
N SER A 18 -35.01 5.03 -11.28
CA SER A 18 -34.10 5.23 -10.13
C SER A 18 -32.70 5.87 -10.36
N SER A 19 -32.36 6.91 -9.59
CA SER A 19 -30.99 7.46 -9.60
C SER A 19 -29.96 6.43 -9.08
N LEU A 20 -28.67 6.59 -9.38
CA LEU A 20 -27.63 5.72 -8.79
C LEU A 20 -27.67 5.73 -7.26
N SER A 21 -28.13 6.82 -6.65
CA SER A 21 -28.33 6.90 -5.19
C SER A 21 -29.47 6.00 -4.72
N ASP A 22 -30.54 5.88 -5.50
CA ASP A 22 -31.70 5.04 -5.17
C ASP A 22 -31.36 3.55 -5.38
N LEU A 23 -30.64 3.24 -6.48
CA LEU A 23 -30.07 1.90 -6.71
C LEU A 23 -29.10 1.53 -5.57
N TYR A 24 -28.22 2.44 -5.16
CA TYR A 24 -27.30 2.17 -4.05
C TYR A 24 -28.04 1.86 -2.75
N ARG A 25 -29.11 2.59 -2.42
CA ARG A 25 -29.92 2.27 -1.23
C ARG A 25 -30.54 0.89 -1.30
N SER A 26 -31.02 0.50 -2.48
CA SER A 26 -31.69 -0.79 -2.70
C SER A 26 -30.70 -1.96 -2.63
N TYR A 27 -29.52 -1.80 -3.24
CA TYR A 27 -28.54 -2.88 -3.39
C TYR A 27 -27.30 -2.72 -2.49
N ARG A 28 -27.38 -1.91 -1.43
CA ARG A 28 -26.21 -1.59 -0.58
C ARG A 28 -25.56 -2.84 0.00
N GLN A 29 -26.38 -3.77 0.50
CA GLN A 29 -25.89 -4.97 1.18
C GLN A 29 -25.33 -5.98 0.19
N ASP A 30 -26.01 -6.17 -0.95
CA ASP A 30 -25.54 -7.06 -2.02
C ASP A 30 -24.21 -6.56 -2.58
N PHE A 31 -24.10 -5.25 -2.81
CA PHE A 31 -22.85 -4.62 -3.20
C PHE A 31 -21.75 -4.82 -2.16
N HIS A 32 -22.06 -4.73 -0.87
CA HIS A 32 -21.07 -4.98 0.19
C HIS A 32 -20.59 -6.44 0.17
N SER A 33 -21.49 -7.41 0.06
CA SER A 33 -21.16 -8.83 -0.04
C SER A 33 -20.31 -9.12 -1.28
N TRP A 34 -20.72 -8.59 -2.43
CA TRP A 34 -19.98 -8.69 -3.70
C TRP A 34 -18.57 -8.11 -3.61
N LEU A 35 -18.38 -7.02 -2.85
CA LEU A 35 -17.06 -6.44 -2.59
C LEU A 35 -16.18 -7.34 -1.73
N LEU A 36 -16.72 -8.00 -0.71
CA LEU A 36 -15.94 -8.85 0.20
C LEU A 36 -15.29 -10.04 -0.50
N GLU A 37 -15.89 -10.53 -1.59
CA GLU A 37 -15.35 -11.60 -2.43
C GLU A 37 -14.20 -11.13 -3.34
N ARG A 38 -14.11 -9.82 -3.62
CA ARG A 38 -13.25 -9.27 -4.69
C ARG A 38 -12.14 -8.37 -4.19
N VAL A 39 -12.33 -7.74 -3.04
CA VAL A 39 -11.35 -6.83 -2.44
C VAL A 39 -11.15 -7.14 -0.96
N THR A 40 -10.08 -6.62 -0.37
CA THR A 40 -9.88 -6.77 1.08
C THR A 40 -11.03 -6.15 1.86
N GLU A 41 -11.38 -6.73 3.00
CA GLU A 41 -12.43 -6.21 3.90
C GLU A 41 -12.27 -4.71 4.20
N ARG A 42 -11.03 -4.26 4.41
CA ARG A 42 -10.72 -2.83 4.58
C ARG A 42 -11.11 -1.98 3.38
N THR A 43 -10.83 -2.45 2.16
CA THR A 43 -11.20 -1.77 0.92
C THR A 43 -12.72 -1.77 0.72
N ALA A 44 -13.40 -2.88 1.03
CA ALA A 44 -14.85 -2.95 0.99
C ALA A 44 -15.48 -1.91 1.93
N LYS A 45 -15.05 -1.86 3.19
CA LYS A 45 -15.48 -0.85 4.17
C LYS A 45 -15.20 0.58 3.71
N ASP A 46 -14.01 0.83 3.14
CA ASP A 46 -13.66 2.14 2.57
C ASP A 46 -14.62 2.53 1.43
N TYR A 47 -14.98 1.59 0.54
CA TYR A 47 -15.86 1.86 -0.60
C TYR A 47 -17.30 2.12 -0.15
N ILE A 48 -17.84 1.29 0.75
CA ILE A 48 -19.16 1.49 1.34
C ILE A 48 -19.22 2.85 2.05
N SER A 49 -18.22 3.20 2.87
CA SER A 49 -18.19 4.52 3.53
C SER A 49 -18.16 5.68 2.53
N CYS A 50 -17.46 5.53 1.40
CA CYS A 50 -17.45 6.55 0.35
C CYS A 50 -18.82 6.67 -0.35
N MET A 51 -19.46 5.53 -0.63
CA MET A 51 -20.78 5.49 -1.27
C MET A 51 -21.88 6.02 -0.37
N ASP A 52 -21.89 5.66 0.92
CA ASP A 52 -22.82 6.19 1.94
C ASP A 52 -22.74 7.72 1.98
N LYS A 53 -21.53 8.28 2.00
CA LYS A 53 -21.31 9.73 2.01
C LYS A 53 -21.75 10.41 0.72
N LEU A 54 -21.49 9.81 -0.45
CA LEU A 54 -21.89 10.38 -1.73
C LEU A 54 -23.40 10.33 -1.92
N CYS A 55 -24.01 9.14 -1.76
CA CYS A 55 -25.43 8.92 -2.01
C CYS A 55 -26.33 9.50 -0.92
N GLY A 56 -25.78 9.75 0.27
CA GLY A 56 -26.46 10.52 1.32
C GLY A 56 -26.51 12.02 1.05
N ARG A 57 -25.55 12.57 0.28
CA ARG A 57 -25.45 14.01 -0.01
C ARG A 57 -25.98 14.40 -1.39
N PHE A 58 -25.91 13.50 -2.38
CA PHE A 58 -26.25 13.79 -3.77
C PHE A 58 -27.25 12.78 -4.32
N LYS A 59 -28.18 13.26 -5.16
CA LYS A 59 -29.03 12.42 -6.00
C LYS A 59 -28.35 12.23 -7.36
N LEU A 60 -27.68 11.10 -7.54
CA LEU A 60 -26.83 10.81 -8.69
C LEU A 60 -27.66 10.36 -9.91
N ALA A 61 -28.52 11.25 -10.41
CA ALA A 61 -29.49 10.96 -11.48
C ALA A 61 -29.00 11.31 -12.89
N SER A 62 -27.88 12.02 -13.03
CA SER A 62 -27.34 12.44 -14.33
C SER A 62 -25.83 12.53 -14.30
N LEU A 63 -25.20 12.56 -15.49
CA LEU A 63 -23.75 12.79 -15.60
C LEU A 63 -23.31 14.10 -14.95
N LYS A 64 -24.16 15.14 -14.99
CA LYS A 64 -23.89 16.44 -14.37
C LYS A 64 -23.82 16.31 -12.85
N GLU A 65 -24.77 15.61 -12.24
CA GLU A 65 -24.80 15.36 -10.79
C GLU A 65 -23.65 14.44 -10.35
N ILE A 66 -23.35 13.40 -11.12
CA ILE A 66 -22.20 12.52 -10.87
C ILE A 66 -20.89 13.32 -10.90
N LYS A 67 -20.71 14.18 -11.91
CA LYS A 67 -19.53 15.05 -12.01
C LYS A 67 -19.43 15.98 -10.80
N ARG A 68 -20.54 16.64 -10.43
CA ARG A 68 -20.62 17.55 -9.27
C ARG A 68 -20.26 16.84 -7.96
N ALA A 69 -20.79 15.64 -7.75
CA ALA A 69 -20.52 14.85 -6.54
C ALA A 69 -19.04 14.49 -6.42
N ILE A 70 -18.41 14.05 -7.53
CA ILE A 70 -16.98 13.73 -7.55
C ILE A 70 -16.09 14.98 -7.39
N GLU A 71 -16.49 16.11 -7.96
CA GLU A 71 -15.79 17.39 -7.75
C GLU A 71 -15.87 17.86 -6.30
N SER A 72 -17.02 17.67 -5.63
CA SER A 72 -17.19 18.05 -4.22
C SER A 72 -16.25 17.32 -3.26
N VAL A 73 -15.79 16.11 -3.64
CA VAL A 73 -14.79 15.34 -2.89
C VAL A 73 -13.38 15.52 -3.44
N ASN A 74 -13.14 16.56 -4.24
CA ASN A 74 -11.86 16.89 -4.89
C ASN A 74 -11.30 15.70 -5.70
N ARG A 75 -12.20 14.94 -6.35
CA ARG A 75 -11.86 13.78 -7.19
C ARG A 75 -10.96 12.75 -6.47
N LYS A 76 -11.12 12.63 -5.15
CA LYS A 76 -10.37 11.67 -4.32
C LYS A 76 -10.54 10.25 -4.87
N ASP A 77 -9.41 9.57 -5.07
CA ASP A 77 -9.34 8.27 -5.75
C ASP A 77 -10.27 7.21 -5.16
N LYS A 78 -10.38 7.13 -3.83
CA LYS A 78 -11.28 6.17 -3.16
C LYS A 78 -12.75 6.37 -3.55
N TYR A 79 -13.23 7.60 -3.62
CA TYR A 79 -14.62 7.90 -3.99
C TYR A 79 -14.89 7.55 -5.46
N VAL A 80 -13.94 7.90 -6.34
CA VAL A 80 -14.02 7.55 -7.76
C VAL A 80 -14.07 6.05 -7.95
N LYS A 81 -13.16 5.30 -7.29
CA LYS A 81 -13.12 3.84 -7.38
C LYS A 81 -14.36 3.18 -6.79
N ALA A 82 -14.85 3.65 -5.65
CA ALA A 82 -16.06 3.13 -5.03
C ALA A 82 -17.26 3.25 -5.99
N LEU A 83 -17.46 4.43 -6.59
CA LEU A 83 -18.56 4.64 -7.54
C LEU A 83 -18.39 3.84 -8.84
N ARG A 84 -17.17 3.74 -9.38
CA ARG A 84 -16.89 2.85 -10.53
C ARG A 84 -17.17 1.39 -10.20
N SER A 85 -16.79 0.95 -9.01
CA SER A 85 -17.01 -0.41 -8.54
C SER A 85 -18.49 -0.72 -8.38
N PHE A 86 -19.27 0.25 -7.88
CA PHE A 86 -20.72 0.11 -7.78
C PHE A 86 -21.37 0.01 -9.17
N ILE A 87 -20.97 0.84 -10.13
CA ILE A 87 -21.45 0.73 -11.51
C ILE A 87 -21.10 -0.64 -12.10
N THR A 88 -19.89 -1.14 -11.88
CA THR A 88 -19.50 -2.49 -12.32
C THR A 88 -20.34 -3.58 -11.65
N PHE A 89 -20.68 -3.44 -10.37
CA PHE A 89 -21.61 -4.36 -9.70
C PHE A 89 -22.99 -4.33 -10.35
N LEU A 90 -23.55 -3.14 -10.61
CA LEU A 90 -24.84 -3.03 -11.29
C LEU A 90 -24.84 -3.68 -12.68
N THR A 91 -23.73 -3.60 -13.41
CA THR A 91 -23.58 -4.31 -14.69
C THR A 91 -23.48 -5.82 -14.50
N TYR A 92 -22.75 -6.27 -13.48
CA TYR A 92 -22.59 -7.70 -13.17
C TYR A 92 -23.92 -8.37 -12.78
N GLU A 93 -24.77 -7.64 -12.05
CA GLU A 93 -26.13 -8.09 -11.69
C GLU A 93 -27.17 -7.80 -12.80
N GLU A 94 -26.74 -7.39 -13.99
CA GLU A 94 -27.59 -7.07 -15.15
C GLU A 94 -28.66 -5.98 -14.88
N ILE A 95 -28.48 -5.17 -13.82
CA ILE A 95 -29.36 -4.05 -13.47
C ILE A 95 -29.20 -2.90 -14.48
N ILE A 96 -28.01 -2.75 -15.05
CA ILE A 96 -27.71 -1.82 -16.14
C ILE A 96 -26.88 -2.52 -17.21
N ASP A 97 -27.05 -2.14 -18.47
CA ASP A 97 -26.25 -2.65 -19.58
C ASP A 97 -24.83 -2.01 -19.62
N GLU A 98 -23.92 -2.65 -20.35
CA GLU A 98 -22.53 -2.19 -20.50
C GLU A 98 -22.41 -0.80 -21.11
N SER A 99 -23.30 -0.46 -22.05
CA SER A 99 -23.24 0.84 -22.73
C SER A 99 -23.60 1.98 -21.76
N THR A 100 -24.62 1.77 -20.94
CA THR A 100 -25.00 2.67 -19.84
C THR A 100 -23.86 2.79 -18.84
N ALA A 101 -23.27 1.67 -18.43
CA ALA A 101 -22.17 1.65 -17.47
C ALA A 101 -20.95 2.45 -17.97
N GLU A 102 -20.57 2.31 -19.24
CA GLU A 102 -19.48 3.06 -19.84
C GLU A 102 -19.76 4.57 -19.85
N ILE A 103 -20.99 4.98 -20.20
CA ILE A 103 -21.41 6.38 -20.15
C ILE A 103 -21.29 6.95 -18.73
N LEU A 104 -21.80 6.24 -17.72
CA LEU A 104 -21.76 6.65 -16.31
C LEU A 104 -20.32 6.73 -15.76
N LYS A 105 -19.40 5.91 -16.29
CA LYS A 105 -17.99 5.88 -15.90
C LYS A 105 -17.16 7.03 -16.50
N LYS A 106 -17.61 7.70 -17.58
CA LYS A 106 -16.88 8.80 -18.24
C LYS A 106 -16.45 9.95 -17.31
N PRO A 107 -17.31 10.52 -16.43
CA PRO A 107 -16.90 11.60 -15.53
C PRO A 107 -15.96 11.14 -14.39
N LEU A 108 -15.82 9.84 -14.16
CA LEU A 108 -15.14 9.24 -13.01
C LEU A 108 -13.62 9.09 -13.23
N LYS A 109 -12.92 10.23 -13.30
CA LYS A 109 -11.45 10.30 -13.39
C LYS A 109 -10.84 10.73 -12.05
N SER A 110 -9.99 9.90 -11.44
CA SER A 110 -9.27 10.26 -10.21
C SER A 110 -8.32 11.43 -10.44
N LYS A 111 -8.10 12.26 -9.42
CA LYS A 111 -7.01 13.23 -9.42
C LYS A 111 -5.67 12.49 -9.56
N LYS A 112 -4.80 12.92 -10.48
CA LYS A 112 -3.45 12.34 -10.62
C LYS A 112 -2.70 12.51 -9.29
N PHE A 113 -2.23 11.40 -8.73
CA PHE A 113 -1.40 11.41 -7.54
C PHE A 113 0.03 11.76 -7.94
N GLN A 114 0.58 12.82 -7.35
CA GLN A 114 2.02 13.08 -7.44
C GLN A 114 2.73 12.43 -6.25
N PRO A 115 3.69 11.52 -6.48
CA PRO A 115 4.45 10.91 -5.41
C PRO A 115 5.19 11.98 -4.60
N ARG A 116 4.99 11.99 -3.28
CA ARG A 116 5.75 12.87 -2.38
C ARG A 116 7.22 12.47 -2.42
N GLN A 117 8.10 13.36 -2.89
CA GLN A 117 9.55 13.14 -2.92
C GLN A 117 10.20 13.66 -1.64
N VAL A 118 10.09 12.87 -0.56
CA VAL A 118 10.80 13.15 0.69
C VAL A 118 11.91 12.13 0.83
N PHE A 119 13.14 12.63 0.85
CA PHE A 119 14.36 11.89 1.19
C PHE A 119 14.90 12.45 2.50
N ILE A 120 15.33 11.56 3.40
CA ILE A 120 15.92 11.92 4.69
C ILE A 120 17.42 11.64 4.65
N THR A 121 18.21 12.38 5.42
CA THR A 121 19.65 12.14 5.61
C THR A 121 19.91 11.08 6.69
N ASP A 122 21.15 10.60 6.77
CA ASP A 122 21.60 9.68 7.81
C ASP A 122 21.48 10.32 9.20
N GLU A 123 21.78 11.61 9.31
CA GLU A 123 21.63 12.41 10.53
C GLU A 123 20.15 12.56 10.94
N GLU A 124 19.25 12.88 9.99
CA GLU A 124 17.82 12.94 10.26
C GLU A 124 17.28 11.58 10.75
N LEU A 125 17.76 10.48 10.16
CA LEU A 125 17.39 9.12 10.55
C LEU A 125 17.89 8.79 11.96
N ARG A 126 19.17 9.05 12.24
CA ARG A 126 19.81 8.76 13.53
C ARG A 126 19.18 9.56 14.66
N ASN A 127 18.95 10.86 14.45
CA ASN A 127 18.25 11.72 15.41
C ASN A 127 16.84 11.19 15.70
N ALA A 128 16.08 10.87 14.64
CA ALA A 128 14.73 10.30 14.81
C ALA A 128 14.75 8.96 15.55
N TYR A 129 15.74 8.10 15.29
CA TYR A 129 15.90 6.83 16.00
C TYR A 129 16.05 7.06 17.50
N PHE A 130 17.02 7.88 17.93
CA PHE A 130 17.28 8.14 19.35
C PHE A 130 16.10 8.81 20.06
N GLU A 131 15.48 9.81 19.42
CA GLU A 131 14.30 10.48 19.98
C GLU A 131 13.10 9.55 20.13
N LEU A 132 12.89 8.63 19.18
CA LEU A 132 11.78 7.68 19.22
C LEU A 132 11.99 6.58 20.27
N ILE A 133 13.19 6.01 20.40
CA ILE A 133 13.46 5.00 21.43
C ILE A 133 13.51 5.59 22.84
N LYS A 134 13.83 6.87 22.98
CA LYS A 134 13.72 7.59 24.26
C LYS A 134 12.27 7.86 24.64
N LYS A 135 11.43 8.18 23.65
CA LYS A 135 10.02 8.52 23.83
C LYS A 135 9.13 7.31 24.10
N TRP A 136 9.47 6.15 23.53
CA TRP A 136 8.65 4.95 23.56
C TRP A 136 9.41 3.79 24.23
N ASP A 137 8.72 2.68 24.48
CA ASP A 137 9.37 1.48 25.04
C ASP A 137 10.23 0.73 23.99
N PHE A 138 10.89 -0.36 24.43
CA PHE A 138 11.75 -1.22 23.61
C PHE A 138 11.12 -1.70 22.28
N ARG A 139 9.79 -1.78 22.19
CA ARG A 139 9.09 -2.18 20.94
C ARG A 139 9.36 -1.18 19.81
N ALA A 140 9.56 0.09 20.13
CA ALA A 140 9.92 1.10 19.13
C ALA A 140 11.31 0.85 18.57
N GLU A 141 12.27 0.47 19.41
CA GLU A 141 13.62 0.11 18.99
C GLU A 141 13.61 -1.09 18.03
N LEU A 142 12.95 -2.19 18.41
CA LEU A 142 12.85 -3.38 17.57
C LEU A 142 12.19 -3.06 16.22
N LEU A 143 11.09 -2.30 16.24
CA LEU A 143 10.40 -1.87 15.03
C LEU A 143 11.27 -1.01 14.12
N LEU A 144 11.97 -0.03 14.69
CA LEU A 144 12.83 0.88 13.93
C LEU A 144 14.02 0.12 13.34
N LYS A 145 14.73 -0.70 14.12
CA LYS A 145 15.84 -1.54 13.63
C LYS A 145 15.39 -2.46 12.51
N VAL A 146 14.25 -3.14 12.63
CA VAL A 146 13.70 -3.96 11.53
C VAL A 146 13.49 -3.11 10.27
N LEU A 147 12.85 -1.94 10.38
CA LEU A 147 12.59 -1.08 9.22
C LEU A 147 13.87 -0.53 8.59
N ILE A 148 14.84 -0.13 9.42
CA ILE A 148 16.11 0.46 9.00
C ILE A 148 16.97 -0.60 8.33
N PHE A 149 17.14 -1.77 8.93
CA PHE A 149 18.01 -2.81 8.40
C PHE A 149 17.44 -3.54 7.19
N SER A 150 16.13 -3.76 7.14
CA SER A 150 15.52 -4.56 6.04
C SER A 150 14.88 -3.71 4.94
N GLY A 151 14.54 -2.46 5.25
CA GLY A 151 13.78 -1.59 4.35
C GLY A 151 12.36 -2.11 4.03
N VAL A 152 11.79 -3.05 4.79
CA VAL A 152 10.44 -3.59 4.52
C VAL A 152 9.32 -2.57 4.78
N ARG A 153 8.10 -2.87 4.31
CA ARG A 153 6.93 -2.01 4.57
C ARG A 153 6.54 -2.11 6.04
N LEU A 154 5.99 -1.03 6.61
CA LEU A 154 5.47 -1.02 7.99
C LEU A 154 4.52 -2.19 8.29
N THR A 155 3.62 -2.50 7.36
CA THR A 155 2.68 -3.63 7.52
C THR A 155 3.39 -4.98 7.60
N GLN A 156 4.50 -5.15 6.87
CA GLN A 156 5.31 -6.37 6.89
C GLN A 156 6.15 -6.45 8.17
N ALA A 157 6.75 -5.34 8.60
CA ALA A 157 7.48 -5.26 9.87
C ALA A 157 6.57 -5.60 11.07
N VAL A 158 5.35 -5.05 11.10
CA VAL A 158 4.36 -5.36 12.15
C VAL A 158 3.97 -6.84 12.12
N ALA A 159 3.67 -7.39 10.94
CA ALA A 159 3.32 -8.82 10.82
C ALA A 159 4.48 -9.73 11.27
N PHE A 160 5.70 -9.41 10.85
CA PHE A 160 6.92 -10.12 11.24
C PHE A 160 7.12 -10.09 12.76
N LEU A 161 7.09 -8.92 13.39
CA LEU A 161 7.33 -8.77 14.83
C LEU A 161 6.22 -9.41 15.69
N THR A 162 4.98 -9.42 15.21
CA THR A 162 3.83 -10.02 15.93
C THR A 162 3.73 -11.54 15.78
N SER A 163 4.41 -12.11 14.79
CA SER A 163 4.43 -13.56 14.51
C SER A 163 5.84 -14.14 14.46
N LEU A 164 6.80 -13.45 15.08
CA LEU A 164 8.20 -13.86 15.09
C LEU A 164 8.35 -15.27 15.66
N ASP A 165 9.06 -16.10 14.92
CA ASP A 165 9.46 -17.44 15.31
C ASP A 165 10.91 -17.67 14.89
N HIS A 166 11.81 -17.79 15.86
CA HIS A 166 13.24 -17.83 15.62
C HIS A 166 13.67 -19.05 14.79
N SER A 167 12.92 -20.16 14.77
CA SER A 167 13.28 -21.32 13.96
C SER A 167 13.17 -21.08 12.46
N ASN A 168 12.51 -19.99 12.03
CA ASN A 168 12.38 -19.64 10.62
C ASN A 168 13.53 -18.79 10.09
N PHE A 169 14.52 -18.41 10.92
CA PHE A 169 15.71 -17.71 10.43
C PHE A 169 16.63 -18.64 9.64
N TYR A 170 17.04 -18.17 8.47
CA TYR A 170 18.12 -18.76 7.69
C TYR A 170 19.39 -17.96 7.93
N VAL A 171 20.43 -18.63 8.45
CA VAL A 171 21.75 -18.04 8.57
C VAL A 171 22.39 -17.97 7.19
N VAL A 172 22.68 -16.76 6.72
CA VAL A 172 23.38 -16.54 5.44
C VAL A 172 24.88 -16.69 5.66
N ASN A 173 25.40 -16.05 6.70
CA ASN A 173 26.79 -16.13 7.15
C ASN A 173 26.90 -15.64 8.61
N GLU A 174 28.12 -15.30 9.07
CA GLU A 174 28.39 -14.82 10.41
C GLU A 174 27.78 -13.44 10.74
N LYS A 175 27.42 -12.65 9.72
CA LYS A 175 26.89 -11.28 9.89
C LYS A 175 25.41 -11.15 9.59
N VAL A 176 24.86 -12.03 8.77
CA VAL A 176 23.53 -11.84 8.16
C VAL A 176 22.64 -13.06 8.38
N VAL A 177 21.38 -12.79 8.68
CA VAL A 177 20.29 -13.75 8.56
C VAL A 177 19.21 -13.22 7.63
N ARG A 178 18.35 -14.11 7.17
CA ARG A 178 17.11 -13.76 6.49
C ARG A 178 15.92 -14.54 7.02
N TYR A 179 14.74 -13.94 6.93
CA TYR A 179 13.48 -14.53 7.37
C TYR A 179 12.46 -14.58 6.22
N PRO A 180 11.73 -15.70 6.01
CA PRO A 180 10.69 -15.81 5.00
C PRO A 180 9.58 -14.74 5.16
N ALA A 181 9.45 -13.86 4.18
CA ALA A 181 8.51 -12.73 4.22
C ALA A 181 7.24 -12.94 3.38
N MET A 182 7.12 -14.09 2.74
CA MET A 182 6.04 -14.38 1.81
C MET A 182 4.68 -14.40 2.51
N ALA A 183 4.61 -14.95 3.74
CA ALA A 183 3.39 -14.96 4.56
C ALA A 183 2.89 -13.54 4.91
N PHE A 184 3.79 -12.55 4.93
CA PHE A 184 3.46 -11.15 5.26
C PHE A 184 3.10 -10.30 4.05
N SER A 185 3.15 -10.90 2.86
CA SER A 185 2.98 -10.20 1.59
C SER A 185 1.58 -10.41 1.01
N LYS A 186 0.88 -9.30 0.70
CA LYS A 186 -0.45 -9.34 0.05
C LYS A 186 -0.39 -8.75 -1.36
N GLY A 187 -1.08 -9.39 -2.31
CA GLY A 187 -1.20 -8.94 -3.70
C GLY A 187 0.07 -9.14 -4.54
N HIS A 188 0.29 -8.25 -5.52
CA HIS A 188 1.38 -8.35 -6.52
C HIS A 188 2.75 -7.87 -6.02
N LYS A 189 2.84 -7.27 -4.83
CA LYS A 189 4.08 -6.72 -4.27
C LYS A 189 4.55 -7.62 -3.12
N ARG A 190 5.29 -8.67 -3.45
CA ARG A 190 5.77 -9.65 -2.47
C ARG A 190 7.19 -9.33 -2.03
N ALA A 191 7.43 -9.33 -0.73
CA ALA A 191 8.76 -9.50 -0.17
C ALA A 191 8.97 -11.00 0.04
N PHE A 192 10.11 -11.51 -0.40
CA PHE A 192 10.48 -12.91 -0.21
C PHE A 192 11.24 -13.10 1.09
N TRP A 193 12.12 -12.17 1.40
CA TRP A 193 13.01 -12.21 2.56
C TRP A 193 12.94 -10.89 3.34
N ILE A 194 13.11 -10.98 4.65
CA ILE A 194 13.51 -9.86 5.52
C ILE A 194 14.96 -10.13 5.90
N TYR A 195 15.89 -9.30 5.41
CA TYR A 195 17.30 -9.36 5.75
C TYR A 195 17.59 -8.55 7.02
N LEU A 196 18.40 -9.09 7.92
CA LEU A 196 18.79 -8.45 9.18
C LEU A 196 20.25 -8.79 9.54
N PRO A 197 20.93 -7.92 10.32
CA PRO A 197 22.13 -8.31 11.05
C PRO A 197 21.84 -9.49 11.98
N LYS A 198 22.76 -10.45 12.03
CA LYS A 198 22.59 -11.70 12.78
C LYS A 198 22.46 -11.44 14.29
N ASP A 199 23.35 -10.64 14.84
CA ASP A 199 23.35 -10.25 16.26
C ASP A 199 22.05 -9.55 16.69
N PHE A 200 21.52 -8.68 15.83
CA PHE A 200 20.21 -8.08 16.05
C PHE A 200 19.09 -9.11 15.97
N ALA A 201 19.13 -10.03 15.01
CA ALA A 201 18.11 -11.06 14.87
C ALA A 201 18.10 -12.06 16.04
N GLU A 202 19.25 -12.36 16.63
CA GLU A 202 19.38 -13.20 17.82
C GLU A 202 18.77 -12.54 19.07
N SER A 203 18.82 -11.22 19.16
CA SER A 203 18.23 -10.43 20.26
C SER A 203 16.78 -9.99 20.01
N LEU A 204 16.21 -10.26 18.82
CA LEU A 204 14.83 -9.94 18.52
C LEU A 204 13.87 -10.66 19.47
N GLN A 205 12.76 -10.01 19.81
CA GLN A 205 11.68 -10.59 20.59
C GLN A 205 10.36 -10.43 19.86
N ARG A 206 9.48 -11.42 20.01
CA ARG A 206 8.10 -11.31 19.55
C ARG A 206 7.41 -10.23 20.36
N ILE A 207 6.79 -9.27 19.69
CA ILE A 207 6.07 -8.17 20.33
C ILE A 207 4.65 -8.05 19.78
N ASP A 208 3.70 -7.73 20.65
CA ASP A 208 2.39 -7.28 20.20
C ASP A 208 2.42 -5.78 19.94
N ILE A 209 2.05 -5.39 18.72
CA ILE A 209 1.99 -4.00 18.28
C ILE A 209 0.99 -3.84 17.14
N SER A 210 0.03 -2.95 17.32
CA SER A 210 -0.93 -2.65 16.26
C SER A 210 -0.29 -1.80 15.14
N TYR A 211 -0.82 -1.86 13.93
CA TYR A 211 -0.38 -0.98 12.83
C TYR A 211 -0.48 0.52 13.19
N HIS A 212 -1.54 0.91 13.93
CA HIS A 212 -1.76 2.28 14.35
C HIS A 212 -0.69 2.75 15.33
N GLU A 213 -0.33 1.89 16.27
CA GLU A 213 0.74 2.15 17.22
C GLU A 213 2.12 2.18 16.55
N ALA A 214 2.44 1.19 15.72
CA ALA A 214 3.66 1.12 14.93
C ALA A 214 3.85 2.41 14.10
N ARG A 215 2.78 2.90 13.47
CA ARG A 215 2.83 4.16 12.73
C ARG A 215 3.21 5.34 13.62
N ARG A 216 2.66 5.45 14.84
CA ARG A 216 3.02 6.53 15.78
C ARG A 216 4.47 6.41 16.26
N ARG A 217 4.93 5.19 16.55
CA ARG A 217 6.28 4.89 17.03
C ARG A 217 7.38 5.04 15.97
N THR A 218 7.03 5.23 14.69
CA THR A 218 8.00 5.44 13.59
C THR A 218 8.04 6.88 13.05
N ASN A 219 7.19 7.78 13.53
CA ASN A 219 7.06 9.12 12.97
C ASN A 219 7.75 10.17 13.85
N PHE A 220 8.74 10.85 13.29
CA PHE A 220 9.43 11.98 13.92
C PHE A 220 9.94 12.94 12.84
N GLY A 221 9.49 14.21 12.87
CA GLY A 221 9.82 15.17 11.82
C GLY A 221 9.47 14.67 10.41
N ARG A 222 10.47 14.55 9.54
CA ARG A 222 10.36 13.99 8.18
C ARG A 222 10.51 12.46 8.12
N VAL A 223 10.90 11.84 9.23
CA VAL A 223 11.08 10.39 9.36
C VAL A 223 9.73 9.72 9.61
N SER A 224 9.50 8.64 8.87
CA SER A 224 8.34 7.78 8.89
C SER A 224 8.76 6.44 8.31
N ALA A 225 8.03 5.35 8.56
CA ALA A 225 8.34 4.06 7.94
C ALA A 225 8.47 4.10 6.39
N ASN A 226 7.73 4.99 5.72
CA ASN A 226 7.85 5.18 4.26
C ASN A 226 9.16 5.89 3.87
N THR A 227 9.55 6.93 4.61
CA THR A 227 10.80 7.66 4.33
C THR A 227 12.03 6.86 4.74
N ILE A 228 11.97 6.05 5.80
CA ILE A 228 13.00 5.05 6.16
C ILE A 228 13.20 4.06 5.01
N ARG A 229 12.11 3.50 4.47
CA ARG A 229 12.19 2.59 3.32
C ARG A 229 12.80 3.25 2.07
N LYS A 230 12.52 4.53 1.82
CA LYS A 230 13.16 5.25 0.71
C LYS A 230 14.64 5.50 0.97
N TRP A 231 14.97 5.92 2.19
CA TRP A 231 16.35 6.08 2.64
C TRP A 231 17.13 4.79 2.45
N HIS A 232 16.63 3.65 2.93
CA HIS A 232 17.29 2.35 2.78
C HIS A 232 17.54 2.02 1.30
N TYR A 233 16.56 2.26 0.42
CA TYR A 233 16.76 2.04 -1.01
C TYR A 233 17.88 2.92 -1.58
N THR A 234 17.89 4.21 -1.23
CA THR A 234 18.97 5.13 -1.61
C THR A 234 20.32 4.69 -1.02
N PHE A 235 20.34 4.19 0.21
CA PHE A 235 21.54 3.67 0.87
C PHE A 235 22.12 2.47 0.09
N LEU A 236 21.28 1.51 -0.31
CA LEU A 236 21.69 0.37 -1.14
C LEU A 236 22.35 0.85 -2.44
N LEU A 237 21.69 1.77 -3.16
CA LEU A 237 22.21 2.29 -4.43
C LEU A 237 23.54 3.07 -4.25
N LYS A 238 23.65 3.89 -3.21
CA LYS A 238 24.90 4.61 -2.88
C LYS A 238 26.05 3.64 -2.60
N ASN A 239 25.75 2.49 -2.00
CA ASN A 239 26.70 1.41 -1.75
C ASN A 239 26.84 0.41 -2.92
N LYS A 240 26.46 0.82 -4.14
CA LYS A 240 26.67 0.08 -5.39
C LYS A 240 25.88 -1.22 -5.52
N VAL A 241 24.88 -1.45 -4.67
CA VAL A 241 23.96 -2.59 -4.83
C VAL A 241 23.17 -2.38 -6.13
N PRO A 242 23.14 -3.36 -7.05
CA PRO A 242 22.36 -3.27 -8.28
C PRO A 242 20.89 -2.98 -7.99
N GLY A 243 20.25 -2.13 -8.81
CA GLY A 243 18.87 -1.70 -8.56
C GLY A 243 17.87 -2.85 -8.46
N GLU A 244 18.04 -3.89 -9.26
CA GLU A 244 17.21 -5.09 -9.22
C GLU A 244 17.37 -5.88 -7.90
N VAL A 245 18.60 -6.00 -7.41
CA VAL A 245 18.90 -6.63 -6.10
C VAL A 245 18.33 -5.77 -4.97
N ALA A 246 18.43 -4.44 -5.06
CA ALA A 246 17.84 -3.52 -4.08
C ALA A 246 16.31 -3.58 -4.05
N ASP A 247 15.67 -3.69 -5.23
CA ASP A 247 14.24 -3.92 -5.34
C ASP A 247 13.84 -5.28 -4.77
N PHE A 248 14.65 -6.32 -4.99
CA PHE A 248 14.43 -7.64 -4.42
C PHE A 248 14.52 -7.64 -2.89
N ILE A 249 15.60 -7.09 -2.31
CA ILE A 249 15.80 -6.95 -0.85
C ILE A 249 14.60 -6.24 -0.22
N GLN A 250 14.09 -5.18 -0.85
CA GLN A 250 12.94 -4.46 -0.31
C GLN A 250 11.57 -5.11 -0.61
N GLY A 251 11.48 -6.17 -1.42
CA GLY A 251 10.19 -6.71 -1.87
C GLY A 251 9.40 -5.73 -2.76
N ARG A 252 10.10 -5.12 -3.72
CA ARG A 252 9.57 -4.31 -4.83
C ARG A 252 9.51 -5.10 -6.14
N ALA A 253 10.18 -6.25 -6.22
CA ALA A 253 10.19 -7.13 -7.39
C ALA A 253 8.77 -7.56 -7.83
N GLN A 254 8.59 -7.73 -9.15
CA GLN A 254 7.31 -8.12 -9.75
C GLN A 254 7.04 -9.64 -9.66
N LYS A 255 5.75 -10.02 -9.78
CA LYS A 255 5.23 -11.39 -9.66
C LYS A 255 5.81 -12.40 -10.68
N ASN A 256 6.34 -11.93 -11.80
CA ASN A 256 6.64 -12.78 -12.97
C ASN A 256 8.13 -13.16 -13.10
N VAL A 257 8.92 -12.97 -12.04
CA VAL A 257 10.30 -13.44 -11.98
C VAL A 257 10.25 -14.97 -11.86
N GLY A 258 10.65 -15.67 -12.93
CA GLY A 258 10.69 -17.14 -12.92
C GLY A 258 11.60 -17.70 -11.82
N GLU A 259 11.38 -18.94 -11.39
CA GLU A 259 12.05 -19.56 -10.23
C GLU A 259 13.58 -19.49 -10.30
N ARG A 260 14.16 -19.68 -11.49
CA ARG A 260 15.62 -19.56 -11.70
C ARG A 260 16.15 -18.16 -11.47
N HIS A 261 15.40 -17.15 -11.92
CA HIS A 261 15.77 -15.75 -11.74
C HIS A 261 15.60 -15.34 -10.27
N TYR A 262 14.61 -15.90 -9.56
CA TYR A 262 14.46 -15.74 -8.10
C TYR A 262 15.64 -16.34 -7.31
N ALA A 263 16.04 -17.57 -7.62
CA ALA A 263 17.17 -18.23 -6.94
C ALA A 263 18.45 -17.42 -7.12
N ASN A 264 18.68 -16.90 -8.34
CA ASN A 264 19.81 -16.02 -8.62
C ASN A 264 19.74 -14.70 -7.83
N LEU A 265 18.57 -14.04 -7.80
CA LEU A 265 18.40 -12.80 -7.02
C LEU A 265 18.59 -13.01 -5.52
N THR A 266 18.23 -14.19 -5.02
CA THR A 266 18.42 -14.56 -3.62
C THR A 266 19.91 -14.67 -3.29
N LEU A 267 20.71 -15.37 -4.12
CA LEU A 267 22.17 -15.46 -3.96
C LEU A 267 22.83 -14.08 -4.04
N LEU A 268 22.43 -13.26 -5.02
CA LEU A 268 22.95 -11.90 -5.17
C LEU A 268 22.57 -11.02 -3.97
N ALA A 269 21.35 -11.13 -3.45
CA ALA A 269 20.93 -10.38 -2.28
C ALA A 269 21.68 -10.79 -1.02
N ASP A 270 21.92 -12.09 -0.81
CA ASP A 270 22.74 -12.62 0.27
C ASP A 270 24.16 -12.01 0.23
N GLU A 271 24.80 -12.06 -0.94
CA GLU A 271 26.14 -11.52 -1.15
C GLU A 271 26.19 -9.99 -0.94
N TRP A 272 25.30 -9.26 -1.61
CA TRP A 272 25.30 -7.79 -1.54
C TRP A 272 24.95 -7.28 -0.15
N TYR A 273 23.96 -7.86 0.52
CA TYR A 273 23.57 -7.45 1.86
C TYR A 273 24.70 -7.70 2.87
N SER A 274 25.40 -8.84 2.76
CA SER A 274 26.57 -9.17 3.59
C SER A 274 27.71 -8.16 3.49
N ARG A 275 27.90 -7.55 2.31
CA ARG A 275 28.92 -6.51 2.09
C ARG A 275 28.59 -5.16 2.74
N ILE A 276 27.30 -4.89 3.00
CA ILE A 276 26.84 -3.56 3.42
C ILE A 276 26.24 -3.53 4.83
N VAL A 277 25.98 -4.68 5.45
CA VAL A 277 25.31 -4.75 6.76
C VAL A 277 26.07 -3.99 7.84
N ASP A 278 27.40 -4.06 7.85
CA ASP A 278 28.23 -3.32 8.80
C ASP A 278 28.11 -1.80 8.60
N LYS A 279 28.01 -1.34 7.35
CA LYS A 279 27.79 0.08 7.04
C LYS A 279 26.39 0.56 7.45
N LEU A 280 25.37 -0.31 7.35
CA LEU A 280 24.04 0.00 7.88
C LEU A 280 24.09 0.19 9.40
N LYS A 281 24.83 -0.68 10.09
CA LYS A 281 25.07 -0.58 11.54
C LYS A 281 25.81 0.70 11.89
N GLU A 282 26.89 1.05 11.20
CA GLU A 282 27.62 2.32 11.37
C GLU A 282 26.71 3.55 11.28
N VAL A 283 25.79 3.59 10.30
CA VAL A 283 24.83 4.71 10.21
C VAL A 283 23.94 4.79 11.45
N LEU A 284 23.48 3.66 12.00
CA LEU A 284 22.57 3.67 13.14
C LEU A 284 23.29 3.87 14.48
N GLU A 285 24.41 3.18 14.67
CA GLU A 285 25.12 2.99 15.94
C GLU A 285 26.30 3.96 16.09
N GLY A 286 26.79 4.55 15.01
CA GLY A 286 27.89 5.53 15.03
C GLY A 286 29.27 4.92 15.33
N LEU A 287 29.47 3.64 14.98
CA LEU A 287 30.74 2.91 15.13
C LEU A 287 31.74 3.26 14.02
#